data_AF-A0A151X5D6-F1
#
_entry.id   AF-A0A151X5D6-F1
#
_cell.length_a   1.000
_cell.length_b   1.000
_cell.length_c   1.000
_cell.angle_alpha   90.00
_cell.angle_beta   90.00
_cell.angle_gamma   90.00
#
_symmetry.space_group_name_H-M   'P 1'
#
loop_
_entity.id
_entity.type
_entity.pdbx_description
1 polymer ?
#
loop_
_entity_poly.entity_id
_entity_poly.type
_entity_poly.pdbx_seq_one_letter_code
_entity_poly.pdbx_strand_id
1 'polypeptide(L)'
;MHILEDRFRELNWQAIPCGLAHLCPVGARSRWPRRSRELTRLLLERRERWMRILRSIADEAVITLEPKHESEDEMSSLKELLISMGCAQHTEEMLPTIPGIL
;
A
#
# COMPACT_ATOMS: atom_id res chain seq x y z
N MET A 1 -16.42 -9.76 25.14
CA MET A 1 -15.27 -10.40 24.47
C MET A 1 -15.72 -11.78 24.05
N HIS A 2 -15.70 -12.09 22.76
CA HIS A 2 -16.10 -13.40 22.23
C HIS A 2 -14.85 -14.17 21.80
N ILE A 3 -14.83 -15.48 22.06
CA ILE A 3 -13.73 -16.37 21.64
C ILE A 3 -14.06 -16.88 20.23
N LEU A 4 -13.10 -16.74 19.31
CA LEU A 4 -13.24 -17.27 17.95
C LEU A 4 -13.13 -18.80 17.99
N GLU A 5 -14.18 -19.50 17.54
CA GLU A 5 -14.21 -20.96 17.42
C GLU A 5 -13.12 -21.46 16.45
N ASP A 6 -12.58 -22.64 16.71
CA ASP A 6 -11.44 -23.17 15.94
C ASP A 6 -11.76 -23.40 14.46
N ARG A 7 -13.01 -23.75 14.13
CA ARG A 7 -13.47 -23.89 12.73
C ARG A 7 -13.27 -22.62 11.89
N PHE A 8 -13.25 -21.44 12.51
CA PHE A 8 -13.01 -20.18 11.81
C PHE A 8 -11.51 -19.85 11.68
N ARG A 9 -10.65 -20.53 12.43
CA ARG A 9 -9.19 -20.37 12.38
C ARG A 9 -8.55 -21.24 11.30
N GLU A 10 -9.30 -22.20 10.77
CA GLU A 10 -8.88 -23.05 9.64
C GLU A 10 -8.65 -22.22 8.37
N LEU A 11 -9.33 -21.08 8.22
CA LEU A 11 -9.11 -20.16 7.11
C LEU A 11 -7.92 -19.24 7.41
N ASN A 12 -6.93 -19.24 6.51
CA ASN A 12 -5.81 -18.31 6.57
C ASN A 12 -6.29 -16.86 6.54
N TRP A 13 -5.48 -15.96 7.11
CA TRP A 13 -5.72 -14.51 7.01
C TRP A 13 -5.88 -14.11 5.55
N GLN A 14 -7.01 -13.47 5.25
CA GLN A 14 -7.36 -13.03 3.88
C GLN A 14 -6.82 -11.62 3.58
N ALA A 15 -6.40 -10.88 4.62
CA ALA A 15 -5.78 -9.57 4.48
C ALA A 15 -4.27 -9.71 4.68
N ILE A 16 -3.51 -9.28 3.67
CA ILE A 16 -2.05 -9.29 3.69
C ILE A 16 -1.59 -7.84 3.85
N PRO A 17 -0.73 -7.53 4.85
CA PRO A 17 -0.08 -6.24 4.94
C PRO A 17 0.79 -6.00 3.70
N CYS A 18 0.64 -4.82 3.08
CA CYS A 18 1.37 -4.47 1.88
C CYS A 18 2.07 -3.11 2.00
N GLY A 19 3.32 -3.06 1.55
CA GLY A 19 4.07 -1.83 1.29
C GLY A 19 3.98 -1.43 -0.17
N LEU A 20 3.79 -0.13 -0.44
CA LEU A 20 3.87 0.39 -1.81
C LEU A 20 5.34 0.58 -2.21
N ALA A 21 5.73 -0.07 -3.31
CA ALA A 21 7.08 0.04 -3.83
C ALA A 21 7.40 1.45 -4.35
N HIS A 22 8.69 1.81 -4.25
CA HIS A 22 9.25 3.06 -4.79
C HIS A 22 8.67 4.35 -4.23
N LEU A 23 8.00 4.28 -3.08
CA LEU A 23 7.40 5.43 -2.41
C LEU A 23 7.91 5.53 -0.98
N CYS A 24 8.32 6.75 -0.60
CA CYS A 24 8.66 7.09 0.77
C CYS A 24 7.93 8.37 1.22
N PRO A 25 7.83 8.61 2.55
CA PRO A 25 7.31 9.87 3.07
C PRO A 25 8.11 11.07 2.54
N VAL A 26 7.44 12.19 2.31
CA VAL A 26 8.09 13.43 1.86
C VAL A 26 9.06 13.96 2.92
N GLY A 27 10.32 14.17 2.52
CA GLY A 27 11.42 14.59 3.38
C GLY A 27 12.02 13.44 4.18
N ALA A 28 13.01 13.72 5.04
CA ALA A 28 13.67 12.72 5.88
C ALA A 28 12.80 12.21 7.06
N ARG A 29 11.51 11.95 6.81
CA ARG A 29 10.54 11.54 7.82
C ARG A 29 10.48 10.03 7.90
N SER A 30 10.50 9.49 9.12
CA SER A 30 10.27 8.07 9.39
C SER A 30 8.79 7.69 9.40
N ARG A 31 7.84 8.62 9.23
CA ARG A 31 6.40 8.27 9.27
C ARG A 31 5.63 9.03 8.21
N TRP A 32 4.63 8.36 7.64
CA TRP A 32 3.69 8.95 6.69
C TRP A 32 2.84 10.03 7.38
N PRO A 33 2.82 11.27 6.85
CA PRO A 33 1.91 12.30 7.33
C PRO A 33 0.45 11.86 7.25
N ARG A 34 -0.38 12.35 8.19
CA ARG A 34 -1.82 12.05 8.22
C ARG A 34 -2.50 12.34 6.88
N ARG A 35 -2.21 13.50 6.29
CA ARG A 35 -2.76 13.91 4.99
C ARG A 35 -2.44 12.91 3.88
N SER A 36 -1.19 12.45 3.78
CA SER A 36 -0.80 11.42 2.80
C SER A 36 -1.60 10.13 3.00
N ARG A 37 -1.74 9.68 4.26
CA ARG A 37 -2.51 8.46 4.59
C ARG A 37 -3.98 8.56 4.23
N GLU A 38 -4.62 9.69 4.57
CA GLU A 38 -6.04 9.92 4.29
C GLU A 38 -6.32 10.00 2.77
N LEU A 39 -5.42 10.64 2.02
CA LEU A 39 -5.55 10.74 0.58
C LEU A 39 -5.29 9.41 -0.13
N THR A 40 -4.27 8.66 0.28
CA THR A 40 -4.04 7.30 -0.22
C THR A 40 -5.25 6.41 0.06
N ARG A 41 -5.86 6.52 1.24
CA ARG A 41 -7.11 5.80 1.56
C ARG A 41 -8.23 6.20 0.59
N LEU A 42 -8.49 7.49 0.40
CA LEU A 42 -9.54 7.97 -0.51
C LEU A 42 -9.38 7.44 -1.95
N LEU A 43 -8.14 7.32 -2.43
CA LEU A 43 -7.83 6.87 -3.80
C LEU A 43 -7.93 5.35 -3.99
N LEU A 44 -7.90 4.58 -2.90
CA LEU A 44 -7.88 3.12 -2.93
C LEU A 44 -9.16 2.48 -2.38
N GLU A 45 -9.84 3.16 -1.47
CA GLU A 45 -11.01 2.64 -0.78
C GLU A 45 -12.12 2.28 -1.78
N ARG A 46 -12.63 1.04 -1.66
CA ARG A 46 -13.70 0.47 -2.50
C ARG A 46 -13.37 0.40 -4.00
N ARG A 47 -12.08 0.44 -4.38
CA ARG A 47 -11.64 0.28 -5.77
C ARG A 47 -10.87 -1.01 -5.96
N GLU A 48 -11.31 -1.83 -6.90
CA GLU A 48 -10.55 -3.00 -7.33
C GLU A 48 -9.41 -2.58 -8.26
N ARG A 49 -8.22 -3.13 -8.02
CA ARG A 49 -7.01 -2.86 -8.81
C ARG A 49 -6.20 -4.13 -9.01
N TRP A 50 -5.40 -4.17 -10.07
CA TRP A 50 -4.38 -5.19 -10.19
C TRP A 50 -3.26 -4.90 -9.20
N MET A 51 -2.72 -5.96 -8.61
CA MET A 51 -1.57 -5.90 -7.71
C MET A 51 -0.48 -6.79 -8.27
N ARG A 52 0.70 -6.20 -8.48
CA ARG A 52 1.89 -6.95 -8.82
C ARG A 52 2.77 -7.05 -7.59
N ILE A 53 3.00 -8.27 -7.12
CA ILE A 53 3.91 -8.56 -6.02
C ILE A 53 5.33 -8.50 -6.55
N LEU A 54 6.16 -7.63 -5.97
CA LEU A 54 7.57 -7.51 -6.32
C LEU A 54 8.45 -8.33 -5.38
N ARG A 55 8.08 -8.40 -4.10
CA ARG A 55 8.80 -9.15 -3.06
C ARG A 55 7.85 -9.50 -1.92
N SER A 56 8.05 -10.65 -1.29
CA SER A 56 7.48 -10.99 0.02
C SER A 56 8.53 -10.86 1.13
N ILE A 57 8.12 -10.38 2.30
CA ILE A 57 8.95 -10.21 3.50
C ILE A 57 8.15 -10.74 4.69
N ALA A 58 8.48 -11.94 5.17
CA ALA A 58 7.70 -12.63 6.20
C ALA A 58 6.20 -12.68 5.82
N ASP A 59 5.34 -12.05 6.62
CA ASP A 59 3.89 -12.00 6.43
C ASP A 59 3.41 -10.81 5.59
N GLU A 60 4.34 -10.07 4.97
CA GLU A 60 4.06 -8.84 4.23
C GLU A 60 4.52 -8.92 2.77
N ALA A 61 3.96 -8.04 1.93
CA ALA A 61 4.34 -7.94 0.52
C ALA A 61 4.68 -6.52 0.10
N VAL A 62 5.73 -6.35 -0.70
CA VAL A 62 6.02 -5.11 -1.42
C VAL A 62 5.38 -5.22 -2.79
N ILE A 63 4.50 -4.28 -3.11
CA ILE A 63 3.63 -4.34 -4.30
C ILE A 63 3.68 -3.06 -5.12
N THR A 64 3.33 -3.18 -6.40
CA THR A 64 2.83 -2.07 -7.21
C THR A 64 1.34 -2.24 -7.48
N LEU A 65 0.62 -1.12 -7.58
CA LEU A 65 -0.80 -1.09 -7.90
C LEU A 65 -0.98 -0.64 -9.35
N GLU A 66 -1.70 -1.44 -10.11
CA GLU A 66 -1.94 -1.24 -11.53
C GLU A 66 -3.45 -1.00 -11.78
N PRO A 67 -3.83 -0.11 -12.71
CA PRO A 67 -5.23 0.10 -13.08
C PRO A 67 -5.85 -1.19 -13.63
N LYS A 68 -7.11 -1.47 -13.28
CA LYS A 68 -7.81 -2.70 -13.72
C LYS A 68 -8.43 -2.61 -15.13
N HIS A 69 -8.41 -1.46 -15.81
CA HIS A 69 -9.20 -1.24 -17.04
C HIS A 69 -8.44 -0.53 -18.19
N GLU A 70 -8.81 -0.90 -19.43
CA GLU A 70 -8.23 -0.49 -20.73
C GLU A 70 -8.84 0.79 -21.34
N SER A 71 -9.68 1.55 -20.61
CA SER A 71 -10.27 2.78 -21.17
C SER A 71 -9.32 3.96 -21.00
N GLU A 72 -9.13 4.72 -22.09
CA GLU A 72 -8.19 5.84 -22.29
C GLU A 72 -8.27 6.99 -21.28
N ASP A 73 -9.23 6.99 -20.35
CA ASP A 73 -9.37 8.03 -19.35
C ASP A 73 -8.53 7.73 -18.10
N GLU A 74 -7.24 8.03 -18.28
CA GLU A 74 -6.15 8.17 -17.34
C GLU A 74 -6.54 8.14 -15.85
N MET A 75 -6.41 6.98 -15.22
CA MET A 75 -6.01 6.97 -13.82
C MET A 75 -4.49 6.92 -13.82
N SER A 76 -3.83 8.08 -13.76
CA SER A 76 -2.38 8.17 -13.55
C SER A 76 -1.96 7.16 -12.49
N SER A 77 -0.85 6.46 -12.72
CA SER A 77 -0.29 5.51 -11.76
C SER A 77 -0.39 6.09 -10.35
N LEU A 78 -0.96 5.35 -9.39
CA LEU A 78 -1.19 5.85 -8.02
C LEU A 78 0.08 6.47 -7.44
N LYS A 79 1.24 5.88 -7.77
CA LYS A 79 2.56 6.38 -7.46
C LYS A 79 2.75 7.82 -7.97
N GLU A 80 2.53 8.05 -9.25
CA GLU A 80 2.66 9.37 -9.88
C GLU A 80 1.69 10.38 -9.29
N LEU A 81 0.44 9.96 -9.01
CA LEU A 81 -0.55 10.83 -8.39
C LEU A 81 -0.14 11.23 -6.96
N LEU A 82 0.36 10.29 -6.15
CA LEU A 82 0.83 10.60 -4.80
C LEU A 82 2.07 11.50 -4.79
N ILE A 83 2.95 11.37 -5.79
CA ILE A 83 4.12 12.23 -5.97
C ILE A 83 3.69 13.65 -6.40
N SER A 84 2.84 13.77 -7.43
CA SER A 84 2.40 15.06 -7.97
C SER A 84 1.61 15.89 -6.94
N MET A 85 0.85 15.23 -6.07
CA MET A 85 0.14 15.86 -4.96
C MET A 85 1.04 16.18 -3.74
N GLY A 86 2.35 15.91 -3.83
CA GLY A 86 3.30 16.14 -2.74
C GLY A 86 3.02 15.29 -1.50
N CYS A 87 2.43 14.11 -1.68
CA CYS A 87 2.08 13.19 -0.59
C CYS A 87 3.14 12.10 -0.38
N ALA A 88 3.96 11.83 -1.39
CA ALA A 88 5.07 10.89 -1.36
C ALA A 88 6.25 11.39 -2.21
N GLN A 89 7.43 10.78 -2.04
CA GLN A 89 8.59 10.96 -2.90
C GLN A 89 9.00 9.62 -3.52
N HIS A 90 9.63 9.69 -4.70
CA HIS A 90 10.24 8.53 -5.33
C HIS A 90 11.43 8.04 -4.51
N THR A 91 11.54 6.72 -4.35
CA THR A 91 12.76 6.08 -3.85
C THR A 91 13.14 4.89 -4.71
N GLU A 92 14.45 4.71 -4.94
CA GLU A 92 15.01 3.50 -5.55
C GLU A 92 15.04 2.33 -4.56
N GLU A 93 14.99 2.63 -3.26
CA GLU A 93 14.92 1.62 -2.22
C GLU A 93 13.53 0.98 -2.21
N MET A 94 13.45 -0.29 -2.59
CA MET A 94 12.22 -1.09 -2.46
C MET A 94 11.90 -1.47 -1.02
N LEU A 95 12.73 -1.07 -0.06
CA LEU A 95 12.51 -1.30 1.36
C LEU A 95 11.82 -0.07 1.93
N PRO A 96 10.51 -0.12 2.22
CA PRO A 96 10.05 0.69 3.33
C PRO A 96 10.84 0.16 4.53
N THR A 97 11.73 0.99 5.09
CA THR A 97 12.02 0.82 6.52
C THR A 97 10.65 0.95 7.15
N ILE A 98 10.06 -0.13 7.69
CA ILE A 98 8.73 -0.08 8.29
C ILE A 98 8.92 0.47 9.70
N PRO A 99 8.61 1.75 9.97
CA PRO A 99 8.97 2.35 11.24
C PRO A 99 7.72 2.21 12.09
N GLY A 100 7.58 1.09 12.81
CA GLY A 100 6.39 0.91 13.64
C GLY A 100 6.17 -0.40 14.39
N ILE A 101 7.08 -1.38 14.37
CA ILE A 101 6.93 -2.57 15.23
C ILE A 101 8.26 -2.85 15.93
N LEU A 102 8.49 -2.14 17.03
CA LEU A 102 9.20 -2.61 18.23
C LEU A 102 8.22 -2.47 19.38
#